data_AF-A0A7C1HZ16-F1
#
_entry.id   AF-A0A7C1HZ16-F1
#
_cell.length_a   1.000
_cell.length_b   1.000
_cell.length_c   1.000
_cell.angle_alpha   90.00
_cell.angle_beta   90.00
_cell.angle_gamma   90.00
#
_symmetry.space_group_name_H-M   'P 1'
#
loop_
_entity.id
_entity.type
_entity.pdbx_description
1 polymer ?
#
loop_
_entity_poly.entity_id
_entity_poly.type
_entity_poly.pdbx_seq_one_letter_code
_entity_poly.pdbx_strand_id
1 'polypeptide(L)'
;MATVTTHCLSTGRTEVMPMKLKDILDEVITKDVYKKMPVKSELIFTSAEIPDEDVERMRTDKIFKEQYLRKLSRRFRKLGYRDLKILDIDPEKQYLIIQYTGWYAGCRKYPEVHLKTLLILHDAMGRDIRDPKVYDDIVETVRQDLGERDRKASEQRLDRFARLFKWAIEAKYVRE
;
A
#
# COMPACT_ATOMS: atom_id res chain seq x y z
N MET A 1 38.50 47.42 -9.68
CA MET A 1 37.42 46.59 -9.08
C MET A 1 37.14 45.44 -10.04
N ALA A 2 37.61 44.25 -9.70
CA ALA A 2 37.29 43.01 -10.42
C ALA A 2 37.21 41.91 -9.36
N THR A 3 36.01 41.43 -9.11
CA THR A 3 35.73 40.39 -8.11
C THR A 3 35.95 39.04 -8.78
N VAL A 4 36.96 38.29 -8.33
CA VAL A 4 37.21 36.91 -8.76
C VAL A 4 36.33 35.99 -7.91
N THR A 5 35.35 35.36 -8.54
CA THR A 5 34.49 34.35 -7.93
C THR A 5 35.18 33.00 -7.99
N THR A 6 35.73 32.53 -6.88
CA THR A 6 36.20 31.14 -6.74
C THR A 6 34.98 30.25 -6.49
N HIS A 7 34.52 29.54 -7.52
CA HIS A 7 33.58 28.45 -7.34
C HIS A 7 34.33 27.20 -6.85
N CYS A 8 34.01 26.80 -5.63
CA CYS A 8 34.38 25.52 -5.05
C CYS A 8 33.14 24.61 -5.01
N LEU A 9 33.36 23.32 -5.30
CA LEU A 9 32.57 22.15 -4.86
C LEU A 9 31.21 21.95 -5.57
N SER A 10 30.74 20.74 -5.85
CA SER A 10 31.20 19.39 -5.54
C SER A 10 30.74 18.46 -6.68
N THR A 11 31.56 17.48 -6.99
CA THR A 11 31.15 16.30 -7.76
C THR A 11 30.02 15.59 -7.02
N GLY A 12 28.82 15.59 -7.58
CA GLY A 12 27.69 14.81 -7.11
C GLY A 12 27.97 13.31 -7.26
N ARG A 13 28.60 12.72 -6.24
CA ARG A 13 28.38 11.30 -5.94
C ARG A 13 27.04 11.22 -5.22
N THR A 14 26.07 10.58 -5.84
CA THR A 14 24.85 10.15 -5.16
C THR A 14 25.28 9.14 -4.10
N GLU A 15 25.49 9.59 -2.87
CA GLU A 15 25.61 8.71 -1.71
C GLU A 15 24.28 7.95 -1.61
N VAL A 16 24.27 6.68 -2.02
CA VAL A 16 23.17 5.79 -1.73
C VAL A 16 23.25 5.51 -0.23
N MET A 17 22.55 6.32 0.56
CA MET A 17 22.45 6.11 2.00
C MET A 17 21.98 4.67 2.25
N PRO A 18 22.62 3.91 3.17
CA PRO A 18 22.25 2.53 3.44
C PRO A 18 20.79 2.50 3.87
N MET A 19 19.93 1.92 3.03
CA MET A 19 18.49 1.83 3.32
C MET A 19 18.28 1.08 4.63
N LYS A 20 17.42 1.59 5.52
CA LYS A 20 17.14 0.91 6.78
C LYS A 20 16.39 -0.39 6.48
N LEU A 21 16.62 -1.44 7.28
CA LEU A 21 15.96 -2.75 7.13
C LEU A 21 14.44 -2.60 6.98
N LYS A 22 13.82 -1.74 7.79
CA LYS A 22 12.39 -1.44 7.71
C LYS A 22 11.95 -1.02 6.30
N ASP A 23 12.69 -0.14 5.64
CA ASP A 23 12.33 0.44 4.34
C ASP A 23 12.43 -0.63 3.23
N ILE A 24 13.41 -1.52 3.33
CA ILE A 24 13.58 -2.66 2.40
C ILE A 24 12.40 -3.62 2.52
N LEU A 25 12.05 -3.99 3.74
CA LEU A 25 10.93 -4.90 4.00
C LEU A 25 9.59 -4.25 3.61
N ASP A 26 9.41 -2.95 3.86
CA ASP A 26 8.25 -2.18 3.41
C ASP A 26 8.15 -2.14 1.87
N GLU A 27 9.26 -1.97 1.16
CA GLU A 27 9.27 -2.00 -0.30
C GLU A 27 8.86 -3.37 -0.84
N VAL A 28 9.34 -4.46 -0.24
CA VAL A 28 8.93 -5.83 -0.61
C VAL A 28 7.45 -6.04 -0.37
N ILE A 29 6.92 -5.67 0.80
CA ILE A 29 5.47 -5.77 1.08
C ILE A 29 4.69 -4.90 0.09
N THR A 30 5.12 -3.66 -0.17
CA THR A 30 4.46 -2.72 -1.10
C THR A 30 4.39 -3.26 -2.52
N LYS A 31 5.49 -3.81 -3.04
CA LYS A 31 5.54 -4.38 -4.39
C LYS A 31 4.66 -5.63 -4.53
N ASP A 32 4.47 -6.37 -3.45
CA ASP A 32 4.05 -7.75 -3.53
C ASP A 32 2.68 -8.05 -2.90
N VAL A 33 2.37 -7.44 -1.76
CA VAL A 33 1.05 -7.50 -1.10
C VAL A 33 0.09 -6.49 -1.72
N TYR A 34 0.55 -5.26 -1.90
CA TYR A 34 -0.31 -4.17 -2.30
C TYR A 34 -0.43 -4.08 -3.82
N LYS A 35 -1.04 -5.11 -4.41
CA LYS A 35 -1.54 -5.00 -5.78
C LYS A 35 -2.72 -4.04 -5.78
N LYS A 36 -2.74 -3.10 -6.72
CA LYS A 36 -3.89 -2.20 -6.92
C LYS A 36 -5.15 -3.05 -7.13
N MET A 37 -5.99 -3.13 -6.11
CA MET A 37 -7.27 -3.85 -6.21
C MET A 37 -8.41 -2.85 -6.22
N PRO A 38 -9.35 -2.97 -7.18
CA PRO A 38 -10.56 -2.19 -7.14
C PRO A 38 -11.42 -2.63 -5.95
N VAL A 39 -11.61 -1.76 -4.97
CA VAL A 39 -12.49 -1.96 -3.81
C VAL A 39 -13.74 -1.13 -4.02
N LYS A 40 -14.92 -1.74 -3.86
CA LYS A 40 -16.19 -1.02 -3.87
C LYS A 40 -16.54 -0.59 -2.43
N SER A 41 -17.08 0.61 -2.28
CA SER A 41 -17.52 1.15 -0.99
C SER A 41 -18.66 2.15 -1.19
N GLU A 42 -19.32 2.51 -0.10
CA GLU A 42 -20.42 3.46 -0.07
C GLU A 42 -19.93 4.76 0.56
N LEU A 43 -20.20 5.89 -0.11
CA LEU A 43 -19.84 7.23 0.37
C LEU A 43 -21.10 8.07 0.51
N ILE A 44 -21.37 8.59 1.70
CA ILE A 44 -22.50 9.52 1.93
C ILE A 44 -22.27 10.78 1.09
N PHE A 45 -23.31 11.27 0.43
CA PHE A 45 -23.30 12.57 -0.23
C PHE A 45 -24.39 13.48 0.33
N THR A 46 -24.16 14.79 0.21
CA THR A 46 -25.13 15.82 0.61
C THR A 46 -25.73 16.53 -0.61
N SER A 47 -26.89 17.16 -0.44
CA SER A 47 -27.54 17.97 -1.50
C SER A 47 -26.69 19.16 -1.97
N ALA A 48 -25.73 19.61 -1.16
CA ALA A 48 -24.75 20.61 -1.55
C ALA A 48 -23.71 20.06 -2.54
N GLU A 49 -23.42 18.76 -2.48
CA GLU A 49 -22.45 18.10 -3.35
C GLU A 49 -23.06 17.58 -4.65
N ILE A 50 -24.32 17.15 -4.58
CA ILE A 50 -25.17 16.67 -5.68
C ILE A 50 -26.59 17.24 -5.47
N PRO A 51 -27.02 18.23 -6.27
CA PRO A 51 -28.35 18.82 -6.14
C PRO A 51 -29.48 17.79 -6.29
N ASP A 52 -30.55 17.92 -5.50
CA ASP A 52 -31.68 16.98 -5.52
C ASP A 52 -32.37 16.91 -6.90
N GLU A 53 -32.40 18.02 -7.65
CA GLU A 53 -32.91 18.06 -9.03
C GLU A 53 -32.10 17.12 -9.96
N ASP A 54 -30.77 17.10 -9.81
CA ASP A 54 -29.92 16.20 -10.57
C ASP A 54 -30.15 14.74 -10.14
N VAL A 55 -30.40 14.51 -8.84
CA VAL A 55 -30.73 13.17 -8.31
C VAL A 55 -32.02 12.62 -8.91
N GLU A 56 -33.09 13.43 -8.92
CA GLU A 56 -34.36 13.02 -9.52
C GLU A 56 -34.23 12.81 -11.03
N ARG A 57 -33.49 13.69 -11.73
CA ARG A 57 -33.23 13.52 -13.17
C ARG A 57 -32.47 12.24 -13.48
N MET A 58 -31.52 11.83 -12.63
CA MET A 58 -30.78 10.57 -12.79
C MET A 58 -31.67 9.33 -12.65
N ARG A 59 -32.84 9.41 -11.99
CA ARG A 59 -33.78 8.28 -11.89
C ARG A 59 -34.45 7.98 -13.23
N THR A 60 -34.76 9.01 -14.00
CA THR A 60 -35.52 8.89 -15.25
C THR A 60 -34.64 8.88 -16.50
N ASP A 61 -33.51 9.59 -16.47
CA ASP A 61 -32.62 9.76 -17.62
C ASP A 61 -31.30 8.99 -17.42
N LYS A 62 -31.23 7.80 -18.04
CA LYS A 62 -30.05 6.93 -17.98
C LYS A 62 -28.82 7.55 -18.64
N ILE A 63 -29.01 8.32 -19.72
CA ILE A 63 -27.89 8.96 -20.44
C ILE A 63 -27.31 10.07 -19.58
N PHE A 64 -28.16 10.90 -19.00
CA PHE A 64 -27.75 11.92 -18.04
C PHE A 64 -27.01 11.31 -16.85
N LYS A 65 -27.56 10.23 -16.26
CA LYS A 65 -26.92 9.51 -15.15
C LYS A 65 -25.50 9.07 -15.47
N GLU A 66 -25.26 8.40 -16.59
CA GLU A 66 -23.91 7.95 -16.96
C GLU A 66 -22.94 9.12 -17.14
N GLN A 67 -23.37 10.21 -17.81
CA GLN A 67 -22.55 11.40 -18.01
C GLN A 67 -22.21 12.09 -16.69
N TYR A 68 -23.19 12.17 -15.78
CA TYR A 68 -23.06 12.81 -14.48
C TYR A 68 -22.10 12.05 -13.57
N LEU A 69 -22.21 10.71 -13.48
CA LEU A 69 -21.29 9.87 -12.69
C LEU A 69 -19.84 10.00 -13.19
N ARG A 70 -19.63 10.10 -14.52
CA ARG A 70 -18.30 10.38 -15.10
C ARG A 70 -17.78 11.76 -14.72
N LYS A 71 -18.64 12.79 -14.72
CA LYS A 71 -18.29 14.15 -14.29
C LYS A 71 -17.87 14.17 -12.82
N LEU A 72 -18.64 13.54 -11.93
CA LEU A 72 -18.31 13.44 -10.52
C LEU A 72 -17.00 12.68 -10.29
N SER A 73 -16.78 11.55 -10.98
CA SER A 73 -15.51 10.81 -10.92
C SER A 73 -14.30 11.66 -11.34
N ARG A 74 -14.47 12.60 -12.28
CA ARG A 74 -13.41 13.56 -12.65
C ARG A 74 -13.21 14.62 -11.56
N ARG A 75 -14.28 15.08 -10.90
CA ARG A 75 -14.20 16.02 -9.77
C ARG A 75 -13.38 15.45 -8.63
N PHE A 76 -13.68 14.22 -8.18
CA PHE A 76 -12.91 13.55 -7.13
C PHE A 76 -11.44 13.35 -7.49
N ARG A 77 -11.13 13.02 -8.75
CA ARG A 77 -9.74 12.92 -9.22
C ARG A 77 -8.98 14.26 -9.12
N LYS A 78 -9.63 15.39 -9.43
CA LYS A 78 -9.06 16.73 -9.26
C LYS A 78 -8.81 17.09 -7.79
N LEU A 79 -9.57 16.51 -6.86
CA LEU A 79 -9.41 16.69 -5.41
C LEU A 79 -8.34 15.77 -4.79
N GLY A 80 -7.63 14.98 -5.60
CA GLY A 80 -6.53 14.12 -5.13
C GLY A 80 -6.88 12.63 -5.04
N TYR A 81 -8.13 12.24 -5.24
CA TYR A 81 -8.56 10.83 -5.27
C TYR A 81 -8.29 10.19 -6.63
N ARG A 82 -7.00 9.99 -6.95
CA ARG A 82 -6.50 9.67 -8.31
C ARG A 82 -7.14 8.42 -8.95
N ASP A 83 -7.44 7.41 -8.13
CA ASP A 83 -7.96 6.12 -8.59
C ASP A 83 -9.44 5.91 -8.23
N LEU A 84 -10.14 6.93 -7.75
CA LEU A 84 -11.56 6.86 -7.39
C LEU A 84 -12.47 6.99 -8.62
N LYS A 85 -13.42 6.06 -8.75
CA LYS A 85 -14.51 6.06 -9.72
C LYS A 85 -15.83 5.99 -8.98
N ILE A 86 -16.84 6.71 -9.46
CA ILE A 86 -18.22 6.53 -9.02
C ILE A 86 -18.88 5.55 -9.97
N LEU A 87 -19.40 4.46 -9.43
CA LEU A 87 -20.09 3.40 -10.16
C LEU A 87 -21.59 3.66 -10.23
N ASP A 88 -22.18 4.11 -9.12
CA ASP A 88 -23.62 4.36 -9.04
C ASP A 88 -23.98 5.31 -7.88
N ILE A 89 -25.25 5.67 -7.79
CA ILE A 89 -25.84 6.46 -6.72
C ILE A 89 -27.10 5.75 -6.21
N ASP A 90 -27.20 5.59 -4.89
CA ASP A 90 -28.41 5.19 -4.17
C ASP A 90 -29.07 6.46 -3.61
N PRO A 91 -30.13 6.96 -4.27
CA PRO A 91 -30.79 8.20 -3.87
C PRO A 91 -31.67 8.03 -2.63
N GLU A 92 -32.12 6.82 -2.29
CA GLU A 92 -32.95 6.58 -1.11
C GLU A 92 -32.13 6.69 0.17
N LYS A 93 -30.89 6.23 0.10
CA LYS A 93 -29.96 6.23 1.24
C LYS A 93 -28.91 7.34 1.17
N GLN A 94 -28.94 8.17 0.13
CA GLN A 94 -27.97 9.23 -0.14
C GLN A 94 -26.51 8.72 -0.16
N TYR A 95 -26.29 7.57 -0.81
CA TYR A 95 -24.94 6.99 -1.00
C TYR A 95 -24.49 7.04 -2.45
N LEU A 96 -23.18 7.23 -2.65
CA LEU A 96 -22.47 6.94 -3.87
C LEU A 96 -21.82 5.58 -3.74
N ILE A 97 -22.05 4.70 -4.70
CA ILE A 97 -21.28 3.47 -4.84
C ILE A 97 -19.99 3.84 -5.55
N ILE A 98 -18.90 3.88 -4.80
CA ILE A 98 -17.57 4.23 -5.30
C ILE A 98 -16.71 2.99 -5.48
N GLN A 99 -15.72 3.10 -6.35
CA GLN A 99 -14.63 2.16 -6.53
C GLN A 99 -13.32 2.92 -6.38
N TYR A 100 -12.48 2.52 -5.43
CA TYR A 100 -11.15 3.10 -5.25
C TYR A 100 -10.11 1.99 -5.11
N THR A 101 -8.83 2.36 -5.23
CA THR A 101 -7.74 1.42 -5.00
C THR A 101 -7.40 1.40 -3.51
N GLY A 102 -7.76 0.31 -2.83
CA GLY A 102 -7.43 0.11 -1.42
C GLY A 102 -6.05 -0.54 -1.25
N TRP A 103 -5.25 0.00 -0.34
CA TRP A 103 -3.96 -0.56 0.06
C TRP A 103 -4.12 -1.17 1.46
N TYR A 104 -4.26 -2.49 1.60
CA TYR A 104 -4.54 -3.14 2.90
C TYR A 104 -3.31 -3.22 3.80
N ALA A 105 -3.29 -2.43 4.90
CA ALA A 105 -2.27 -2.50 5.95
C ALA A 105 -2.80 -3.23 7.19
N GLY A 106 -2.00 -4.15 7.74
CA GLY A 106 -1.96 -4.49 9.18
C GLY A 106 -3.14 -5.27 9.77
N CYS A 107 -2.94 -6.57 10.00
CA CYS A 107 -3.81 -7.47 10.77
C CYS A 107 -3.05 -8.79 10.97
N ARG A 108 -3.30 -9.51 12.08
CA ARG A 108 -2.81 -10.89 12.34
C ARG A 108 -3.18 -11.91 11.25
N LYS A 109 -4.03 -11.51 10.29
CA LYS A 109 -4.31 -12.19 9.01
C LYS A 109 -3.14 -12.14 8.00
N TYR A 110 -2.11 -11.33 8.26
CA TYR A 110 -1.03 -11.02 7.33
C TYR A 110 0.33 -11.47 7.88
N PRO A 111 0.73 -12.73 7.67
CA PRO A 111 1.96 -13.31 8.21
C PRO A 111 3.23 -12.56 7.82
N GLU A 112 3.23 -11.88 6.67
CA GLU A 112 4.37 -11.06 6.23
C GLU A 112 4.61 -9.81 7.08
N VAL A 113 3.55 -9.25 7.68
CA VAL A 113 3.68 -8.10 8.59
C VAL A 113 4.26 -8.56 9.92
N HIS A 114 3.85 -9.75 10.39
CA HIS A 114 4.41 -10.37 11.60
C HIS A 114 5.89 -10.70 11.40
N LEU A 115 6.22 -11.37 10.30
CA LEU A 115 7.61 -11.68 9.94
C LEU A 115 8.48 -10.43 9.85
N LYS A 116 8.03 -9.37 9.17
CA LYS A 116 8.75 -8.09 9.11
C LYS A 116 9.03 -7.55 10.52
N THR A 117 8.02 -7.59 11.39
CA THR A 117 8.13 -7.04 12.75
C THR A 117 9.19 -7.80 13.55
N LEU A 118 9.18 -9.14 13.51
CA LEU A 118 10.18 -9.95 14.21
C LEU A 118 11.58 -9.78 13.63
N LEU A 119 11.73 -9.66 12.31
CA LEU A 119 13.04 -9.40 11.68
C LEU A 119 13.64 -8.06 12.16
N ILE A 120 12.85 -7.00 12.20
CA ILE A 120 13.30 -5.68 12.70
C ILE A 120 13.68 -5.77 14.19
N LEU A 121 12.88 -6.48 14.99
CA LEU A 121 13.12 -6.62 16.42
C LEU A 121 14.43 -7.39 16.68
N HIS A 122 14.63 -8.52 16.00
CA HIS A 122 15.83 -9.35 16.17
C HIS A 122 17.10 -8.63 15.71
N ASP A 123 17.03 -7.89 14.59
CA ASP A 123 18.12 -7.03 14.12
C ASP A 123 18.46 -5.93 15.15
N ALA A 124 17.45 -5.26 15.71
CA ALA A 124 17.63 -4.27 16.76
C ALA A 124 18.20 -4.84 18.07
N MET A 125 17.96 -6.13 18.34
CA MET A 125 18.55 -6.88 19.46
C MET A 125 19.99 -7.34 19.18
N GLY A 126 20.57 -7.00 18.02
CA GLY A 126 21.92 -7.39 17.63
C GLY A 126 22.04 -8.86 17.20
N ARG A 127 20.94 -9.55 16.91
CA ARG A 127 21.00 -10.89 16.32
C ARG A 127 21.27 -10.77 14.83
N ASP A 128 22.18 -11.59 14.31
CA ASP A 128 22.46 -11.61 12.88
C ASP A 128 21.33 -12.28 12.11
N ILE A 129 20.36 -11.49 11.63
CA ILE A 129 19.25 -11.97 10.81
C ILE A 129 19.68 -12.52 9.44
N ARG A 130 20.97 -12.42 9.08
CA ARG A 130 21.53 -13.04 7.86
C ARG A 130 21.99 -14.47 8.12
N ASP A 131 22.23 -14.85 9.37
CA ASP A 131 22.48 -16.25 9.71
C ASP A 131 21.23 -17.05 9.32
N PRO A 132 21.35 -18.04 8.42
CA PRO A 132 20.22 -18.86 7.99
C PRO A 132 19.47 -19.48 9.16
N LYS A 133 20.15 -19.90 10.24
CA LYS A 133 19.51 -20.49 11.41
C LYS A 133 18.67 -19.46 12.15
N VAL A 134 19.23 -18.27 12.40
CA VAL A 134 18.50 -17.18 13.07
C VAL A 134 17.28 -16.76 12.26
N TYR A 135 17.41 -16.65 10.94
CA TYR A 135 16.30 -16.30 10.05
C TYR A 135 15.22 -17.38 10.05
N ASP A 136 15.60 -18.64 9.91
CA ASP A 136 14.66 -19.77 9.87
C ASP A 136 13.93 -19.93 11.21
N ASP A 137 14.61 -19.72 12.35
CA ASP A 137 13.99 -19.70 13.69
C ASP A 137 12.92 -18.60 13.82
N ILE A 138 13.18 -17.41 13.25
CA ILE A 138 12.21 -16.30 13.23
C ILE A 138 11.00 -16.67 12.36
N VAL A 139 11.21 -17.27 11.19
CA VAL A 139 10.12 -17.73 10.31
C VAL A 139 9.29 -18.81 10.99
N GLU A 140 9.91 -19.75 11.69
CA GLU A 140 9.21 -20.81 12.41
C GLU A 140 8.39 -20.25 13.58
N THR A 141 8.90 -19.23 14.29
CA THR A 141 8.12 -18.51 15.30
C THR A 141 6.84 -17.93 14.69
N VAL A 142 6.94 -17.26 13.54
CA VAL A 142 5.76 -16.73 12.82
C VAL A 142 4.82 -17.84 12.39
N ARG A 143 5.34 -19.01 11.99
CA ARG A 143 4.55 -20.18 11.56
C ARG A 143 3.76 -20.78 12.72
N GLN A 144 4.34 -20.85 13.92
CA GLN A 144 3.68 -21.33 15.14
C GLN A 144 2.61 -20.35 15.62
N ASP A 145 2.81 -19.05 15.40
CA ASP A 145 1.85 -18.00 15.73
C ASP A 145 0.66 -17.94 14.74
N LEU A 146 0.65 -18.75 13.68
CA LEU A 146 -0.48 -18.83 12.76
C LEU A 146 -1.68 -19.47 13.47
N GLY A 147 -2.80 -18.74 13.51
CA GLY A 147 -4.07 -19.30 13.94
C GLY A 147 -4.54 -20.44 13.02
N GLU A 148 -5.41 -21.31 13.52
CA GLU A 148 -5.90 -22.49 12.78
C GLU A 148 -6.76 -22.13 11.56
N ARG A 149 -7.43 -20.97 11.60
CA ARG A 149 -8.27 -20.49 10.51
C ARG A 149 -7.41 -20.08 9.31
N ASP A 150 -7.69 -20.66 8.14
CA ASP A 150 -6.98 -20.41 6.88
C ASP A 150 -5.45 -20.68 6.95
N ARG A 151 -5.03 -21.60 7.83
CA ARG A 151 -3.62 -21.93 8.10
C ARG A 151 -2.82 -22.23 6.83
N LYS A 152 -3.34 -23.07 5.93
CA LYS A 152 -2.66 -23.44 4.68
C LYS A 152 -2.38 -22.24 3.76
N ALA A 153 -3.33 -21.32 3.62
CA ALA A 153 -3.16 -20.12 2.80
C ALA A 153 -2.17 -19.13 3.47
N SER A 154 -2.21 -19.05 4.80
CA SER A 154 -1.30 -18.23 5.59
C SER A 154 0.13 -18.77 5.55
N GLU A 155 0.34 -20.08 5.63
CA GLU A 155 1.64 -20.73 5.47
C GLU A 155 2.23 -20.50 4.08
N GLN A 156 1.45 -20.67 3.01
CA GLN A 156 1.92 -20.39 1.65
C GLN A 156 2.34 -18.92 1.46
N ARG A 157 1.58 -18.01 2.08
CA ARG A 157 1.90 -16.57 2.05
C ARG A 157 3.17 -16.29 2.86
N LEU A 158 3.32 -16.90 4.04
CA LEU A 158 4.52 -16.82 4.86
C LEU A 158 5.76 -17.31 4.09
N ASP A 159 5.71 -18.51 3.51
CA ASP A 159 6.84 -19.10 2.75
C ASP A 159 7.25 -18.24 1.56
N ARG A 160 6.29 -17.54 0.95
CA ARG A 160 6.55 -16.60 -0.13
C ARG A 160 7.27 -15.35 0.37
N PHE A 161 6.77 -14.71 1.42
CA PHE A 161 7.40 -13.50 1.97
C PHE A 161 8.73 -13.79 2.66
N ALA A 162 8.89 -14.95 3.29
CA ALA A 162 10.16 -15.39 3.86
C ALA A 162 11.26 -15.44 2.79
N ARG A 163 10.96 -15.99 1.60
CA ARG A 163 11.89 -15.97 0.46
C ARG A 163 12.16 -14.56 -0.06
N LEU A 164 11.13 -13.74 -0.24
CA LEU A 164 11.28 -12.39 -0.78
C LEU A 164 12.08 -11.46 0.15
N PHE A 165 11.82 -11.51 1.46
CA PHE A 165 12.59 -10.75 2.44
C PHE A 165 14.04 -11.23 2.50
N LYS A 166 14.28 -12.55 2.49
CA LYS A 166 15.63 -13.12 2.49
C LYS A 166 16.44 -12.60 1.29
N TRP A 167 15.87 -12.68 0.09
CA TRP A 167 16.50 -12.14 -1.11
C TRP A 167 16.72 -10.63 -1.06
N ALA A 168 15.78 -9.86 -0.50
CA ALA A 168 15.92 -8.41 -0.40
C ALA A 168 17.02 -8.00 0.59
N ILE A 169 17.15 -8.74 1.70
CA ILE A 169 18.23 -8.56 2.69
C ILE A 169 19.57 -8.91 2.03
N GLU A 170 19.69 -10.07 1.37
CA GLU A 170 20.90 -10.50 0.68
C GLU A 170 21.33 -9.51 -0.43
N ALA A 171 20.38 -9.05 -1.26
CA ALA A 171 20.64 -8.15 -2.38
C ALA A 171 21.13 -6.76 -1.95
N LYS A 172 20.76 -6.31 -0.74
CA LYS A 172 21.23 -5.04 -0.18
C LYS A 172 22.72 -5.10 0.17
N TYR A 173 23.19 -6.24 0.69
CA TYR A 173 24.58 -6.44 1.11
C TYR A 173 25.56 -6.71 -0.03
N VAL A 174 25.09 -7.07 -1.23
CA VAL A 174 25.97 -7.17 -2.43
C VAL A 174 26.33 -5.78 -2.98
N ARG A 175 25.60 -4.73 -2.57
CA ARG A 175 25.78 -3.34 -3.03
C ARG A 175 26.49 -2.43 -2.02
N GLU A 176 26.75 -2.92 -0.81
CA GLU A 176 27.57 -2.29 0.23
C GLU A 176 28.99 -2.89 0.18
#